data_AF-A0A9Q9MQE3-F1
#
_entry.id   AF-A0A9Q9MQE3-F1
#
_cell.length_a   1.000
_cell.length_b   1.000
_cell.length_c   1.000
_cell.angle_alpha   90.00
_cell.angle_beta   90.00
_cell.angle_gamma   90.00
#
_symmetry.space_group_name_H-M   'P 1'
#
loop_
_entity.id
_entity.type
_entity.pdbx_description
1 polymer ?
#
loop_
_entity_poly.entity_id
_entity_poly.type
_entity_poly.pdbx_seq_one_letter_code
_entity_poly.pdbx_strand_id
1 'polypeptide(L)'
;MMILGKIVHQDGDESRKKIEFLAKVSEGRLKPTSGYRNLKMGFKSEVGEIRFVRLKGDVYSAKDIQIPTIIIDTRNDIKRVLADLRYENTFSLKNVRWLIGRYQNSIFSGVLLTNQDIKKTQAGFTLNEGVVSLESYSITHDETIRILVDEDMMTFVSRLELPPSEGVYMPFSWEETFTKALAKIFSRKELMKIGAKTKESRRVIQTFINNLDRTLVVDYLANKLEVSTSEIMQKFEEFLRNKQDELDYKDADSQLIIEIAKNSDLLRKRITSEIEKEWEQENKEKVAKNSEELEALRKKRDNIESITKIKQEQLAEIRKEVAIKTKLSESLEQRLQTAKEDISDFRAQYLLLNGDSNNQPTNSEEKSLVGYSAGEEISLNKKSVKVANGTKLIEKLADEFVANGIADDDNALILAGALYASLQSKKPLLLIGPMGIEAINILSACLYKQVADELDCSIDYNSTLLESIKKSKNKMLVVKGFFGSDWTSKIGEILTTDKAAFFVHPYKEELIMEARSIYYYLTPLLMDLVVENIVSVNYAQLTNLKRSSTYKDIKVASSFIEDNLELSLHPIMKKNLQLLTEIEFSENEELLQKLELSLAYLTENNEFLDAVDGMDLLKGIWYE
;
A
#
# COMPACT_ATOMS: atom_id res chain seq x y z
N MET A 1 -63.75 -21.70 37.13
CA MET A 1 -64.18 -20.84 36.00
C MET A 1 -63.75 -19.42 36.32
N MET A 2 -62.85 -18.84 35.53
CA MET A 2 -62.46 -17.42 35.66
C MET A 2 -63.33 -16.59 34.73
N ILE A 3 -63.81 -15.44 35.19
CA ILE A 3 -64.63 -14.52 34.40
C ILE A 3 -63.91 -13.18 34.36
N LEU A 4 -63.70 -12.67 33.15
CA LEU A 4 -63.22 -11.32 32.88
C LEU A 4 -64.32 -10.33 33.25
N GLY A 5 -64.02 -9.35 34.10
CA GLY A 5 -64.94 -8.27 34.40
C GLY A 5 -64.26 -6.92 34.63
N LYS A 6 -65.03 -5.85 34.47
CA LYS A 6 -64.61 -4.47 34.75
C LYS A 6 -65.24 -3.98 36.04
N ILE A 7 -64.46 -3.31 36.88
CA ILE A 7 -65.00 -2.62 38.04
C ILE A 7 -65.52 -1.26 37.59
N VAL A 8 -66.83 -1.03 37.72
CA VAL A 8 -67.46 0.27 37.48
C VAL A 8 -67.67 0.96 38.82
N HIS A 9 -67.16 2.18 38.97
CA HIS A 9 -67.44 3.04 40.12
C HIS A 9 -68.72 3.82 39.81
N GLN A 10 -69.69 3.75 40.71
CA GLN A 10 -70.90 4.54 40.60
C GLN A 10 -70.63 5.87 41.30
N ASP A 11 -70.76 7.00 40.58
CA ASP A 11 -70.64 8.33 41.17
C ASP A 11 -71.56 8.44 42.40
N GLY A 12 -70.96 8.59 43.59
CA GLY A 12 -71.66 8.98 44.81
C GLY A 12 -71.58 8.06 46.03
N ASP A 13 -71.04 6.83 45.94
CA ASP A 13 -70.87 5.98 47.13
C ASP A 13 -69.72 4.96 46.94
N GLU A 14 -68.58 5.18 47.61
CA GLU A 14 -67.39 4.31 47.55
C GLU A 14 -67.66 2.86 48.00
N SER A 15 -68.82 2.60 48.60
CA SER A 15 -69.13 1.31 49.22
C SER A 15 -69.72 0.25 48.28
N ARG A 16 -70.06 0.58 47.01
CA ARG A 16 -70.68 -0.38 46.07
C ARG A 16 -69.96 -0.46 44.72
N LYS A 17 -68.90 -1.27 44.67
CA LYS A 17 -68.25 -1.67 43.40
C LYS A 17 -69.14 -2.66 42.64
N LYS A 18 -69.67 -2.26 41.49
CA LYS A 18 -70.36 -3.18 40.58
C LYS A 18 -69.31 -3.80 39.63
N ILE A 19 -69.24 -5.12 39.59
CA ILE A 19 -68.40 -5.85 38.65
C ILE A 19 -69.27 -6.27 37.47
N GLU A 20 -68.94 -5.79 36.27
CA GLU A 20 -69.62 -6.19 35.04
C GLU A 20 -68.82 -7.29 34.34
N PHE A 21 -69.46 -8.42 34.06
CA PHE A 21 -68.82 -9.61 33.50
C PHE A 21 -68.87 -9.61 31.96
N LEU A 22 -67.69 -9.62 31.34
CA LEU A 22 -67.51 -9.45 29.89
C LEU A 22 -67.28 -10.79 29.16
N ALA A 23 -66.59 -11.75 29.79
CA ALA A 23 -66.31 -13.07 29.20
C ALA A 23 -65.94 -14.12 30.25
N LYS A 24 -66.14 -15.41 29.94
CA LYS A 24 -65.76 -16.55 30.77
C LYS A 24 -64.62 -17.36 30.16
N VAL A 25 -63.76 -17.91 31.00
CA VAL A 25 -62.70 -18.85 30.63
C VAL A 25 -63.21 -20.27 30.71
N SER A 26 -63.07 -21.02 29.61
CA SER A 26 -63.35 -22.45 29.48
C SER A 26 -62.18 -23.10 28.78
N GLU A 27 -61.54 -24.10 29.39
CA GLU A 27 -60.43 -24.85 28.77
C GLU A 27 -59.27 -23.94 28.27
N GLY A 28 -58.90 -22.93 29.07
CA GLY A 28 -57.86 -21.97 28.69
C GLY A 28 -58.24 -20.95 27.61
N ARG A 29 -59.49 -20.98 27.12
CA ARG A 29 -60.03 -20.06 26.11
C ARG A 29 -61.11 -19.13 26.64
N LEU A 30 -61.07 -17.85 26.25
CA LEU A 30 -62.09 -16.85 26.52
C LEU A 30 -63.31 -17.09 25.62
N LYS A 31 -64.50 -17.08 26.22
CA LYS A 31 -65.82 -17.15 25.55
C LYS A 31 -66.71 -16.02 26.06
N PRO A 32 -67.51 -15.35 25.22
CA PRO A 32 -68.34 -14.24 25.66
C PRO A 32 -69.45 -14.76 26.58
N THR A 33 -69.84 -13.99 27.59
CA THR A 33 -71.02 -14.28 28.42
C THR A 33 -72.28 -13.95 27.62
N SER A 34 -73.22 -14.90 27.53
CA SER A 34 -74.35 -14.91 26.58
C SER A 34 -75.46 -13.87 26.84
N GLY A 35 -75.17 -12.73 27.46
CA GLY A 35 -76.17 -11.74 27.88
C GLY A 35 -75.89 -10.28 27.48
N TYR A 36 -74.72 -9.96 26.91
CA TYR A 36 -74.30 -8.56 26.70
C TYR A 36 -74.12 -8.22 25.22
N ARG A 37 -75.11 -8.53 24.38
CA ARG A 37 -75.05 -8.17 22.94
C ARG A 37 -75.53 -6.75 22.61
N ASN A 38 -76.19 -6.03 23.51
CA ASN A 38 -76.64 -4.65 23.25
C ASN A 38 -76.93 -3.93 24.58
N LEU A 39 -75.98 -3.16 25.10
CA LEU A 39 -76.23 -2.18 26.16
C LEU A 39 -75.40 -0.93 25.86
N LYS A 40 -76.07 0.15 25.46
CA LYS A 40 -75.53 1.51 25.50
C LYS A 40 -75.45 1.94 26.96
N MET A 41 -74.27 1.88 27.56
CA MET A 41 -73.97 2.57 28.80
C MET A 41 -72.62 3.24 28.61
N GLY A 42 -72.64 4.55 28.37
CA GLY A 42 -71.43 5.33 28.15
C GLY A 42 -70.57 5.37 29.40
N PHE A 43 -69.27 5.14 29.24
CA PHE A 43 -68.34 5.42 30.33
C PHE A 43 -68.03 6.91 30.39
N LYS A 44 -68.16 7.48 31.58
CA LYS A 44 -67.34 8.64 31.94
C LYS A 44 -65.95 8.12 32.26
N SER A 45 -64.94 8.81 31.73
CA SER A 45 -63.52 8.49 31.85
C SER A 45 -63.04 8.62 33.31
N GLU A 46 -63.34 7.64 34.15
CA GLU A 46 -62.61 7.41 35.39
C GLU A 46 -62.13 5.95 35.46
N VAL A 47 -60.91 5.79 35.96
CA VAL A 47 -60.01 4.64 35.81
C VAL A 47 -60.65 3.31 36.26
N GLY A 48 -61.16 2.50 35.32
CA GLY A 48 -61.67 1.16 35.59
C GLY A 48 -60.58 0.08 35.47
N GLU A 49 -60.43 -0.77 36.48
CA GLU A 49 -59.53 -1.94 36.46
C GLU A 49 -60.25 -3.16 35.89
N ILE A 50 -59.61 -3.87 34.95
CA ILE A 50 -60.08 -5.17 34.46
C ILE A 50 -59.52 -6.25 35.39
N ARG A 51 -60.41 -7.05 35.99
CA ARG A 51 -60.04 -8.16 36.87
C ARG A 51 -60.66 -9.46 36.40
N PHE A 52 -60.00 -10.56 36.68
CA PHE A 52 -60.60 -11.89 36.56
C PHE A 52 -61.14 -12.33 37.92
N VAL A 53 -62.37 -12.81 37.93
CA VAL A 53 -63.04 -13.29 39.13
C VAL A 53 -63.31 -14.78 38.99
N ARG A 54 -62.98 -15.58 40.02
CA ARG A 54 -63.26 -17.02 40.03
C ARG A 54 -64.69 -17.26 40.52
N LEU A 55 -65.46 -18.05 39.79
CA LEU A 55 -66.84 -18.38 40.14
C LEU A 55 -66.89 -19.60 41.06
N LYS A 56 -67.76 -19.52 42.10
CA LYS A 56 -67.94 -20.43 43.25
C LYS A 56 -67.15 -20.06 44.52
N GLY A 57 -67.58 -19.00 45.22
CA GLY A 57 -67.33 -18.79 46.66
C GLY A 57 -65.92 -18.39 47.11
N ASP A 58 -64.87 -18.71 46.36
CA ASP A 58 -63.49 -18.51 46.82
C ASP A 58 -62.81 -17.28 46.19
N VAL A 59 -62.34 -16.36 47.03
CA VAL A 59 -61.52 -15.20 46.66
C VAL A 59 -60.05 -15.56 46.92
N TYR A 60 -59.22 -15.54 45.87
CA TYR A 60 -57.78 -15.80 45.99
C TYR A 60 -56.94 -14.56 45.63
N SER A 61 -55.70 -14.57 46.10
CA SER A 61 -54.69 -13.50 45.94
C SER A 61 -54.54 -13.02 44.50
N ALA A 62 -54.37 -11.70 44.31
CA ALA A 62 -54.21 -11.05 43.01
C ALA A 62 -53.00 -11.54 42.18
N LYS A 63 -52.11 -12.33 42.78
CA LYS A 63 -50.90 -12.87 42.13
C LYS A 63 -51.20 -14.03 41.15
N ASP A 64 -52.35 -14.67 41.26
CA ASP A 64 -52.71 -15.85 40.43
C ASP A 64 -53.64 -15.49 39.24
N ILE A 65 -53.73 -14.20 38.90
CA ILE A 65 -54.60 -13.69 37.85
C ILE A 65 -53.84 -13.66 36.51
N GLN A 66 -54.27 -14.47 35.54
CA GLN A 66 -53.75 -14.42 34.17
C GLN A 66 -54.17 -13.10 33.48
N ILE A 67 -53.23 -12.42 32.83
CA ILE A 67 -53.43 -11.08 32.25
C ILE A 67 -54.02 -11.21 30.83
N PRO A 68 -55.12 -10.50 30.47
CA PRO A 68 -55.68 -10.59 29.13
C PRO A 68 -54.81 -9.83 28.13
N THR A 69 -54.84 -10.25 26.87
CA THR A 69 -54.18 -9.54 25.77
C THR A 69 -55.22 -8.94 24.82
N ILE A 70 -55.24 -7.62 24.70
CA ILE A 70 -56.08 -6.85 23.77
C ILE A 70 -55.31 -6.62 22.47
N ILE A 71 -55.96 -6.83 21.33
CA ILE A 71 -55.43 -6.58 20.00
C ILE A 71 -55.91 -5.21 19.51
N ILE A 72 -54.96 -4.37 19.09
CA ILE A 72 -55.21 -3.09 18.43
C ILE A 72 -54.76 -3.23 16.97
N ASP A 73 -55.72 -3.30 16.07
CA ASP A 73 -55.49 -3.37 14.62
C ASP A 73 -55.34 -1.96 14.04
N THR A 74 -54.15 -1.67 13.53
CA THR A 74 -53.75 -0.34 13.07
C THR A 74 -52.67 -0.44 11.99
N ARG A 75 -52.71 0.48 11.04
CA ARG A 75 -51.66 0.64 10.01
C ARG A 75 -50.57 1.62 10.45
N ASN A 76 -50.73 2.27 11.59
CA ASN A 76 -49.82 3.28 12.09
C ASN A 76 -48.71 2.65 12.94
N ASP A 77 -47.53 3.29 12.94
CA ASP A 77 -46.44 2.97 13.84
C ASP A 77 -46.90 3.02 15.30
N ILE A 78 -46.38 2.11 16.14
CA ILE A 78 -46.61 2.04 17.58
C ILE A 78 -46.52 3.42 18.23
N LYS A 79 -45.52 4.24 17.89
CA LYS A 79 -45.36 5.59 18.47
C LYS A 79 -46.55 6.51 18.15
N ARG A 80 -47.07 6.43 16.93
CA ARG A 80 -48.24 7.22 16.50
C ARG A 80 -49.53 6.71 17.14
N VAL A 81 -49.65 5.39 17.33
CA VAL A 81 -50.81 4.77 17.99
C VAL A 81 -50.88 5.17 19.46
N LEU A 82 -49.73 5.20 20.16
CA LEU A 82 -49.67 5.61 21.56
C LEU A 82 -49.98 7.11 21.75
N ALA A 83 -49.58 7.95 20.81
CA ALA A 83 -49.86 9.39 20.83
C ALA A 83 -51.29 9.76 20.35
N ASP A 84 -52.05 8.79 19.85
CA ASP A 84 -53.39 9.04 19.32
C ASP A 84 -54.44 9.01 20.44
N LEU A 85 -55.07 10.17 20.67
CA LEU A 85 -56.09 10.37 21.72
C LEU A 85 -57.27 9.41 21.60
N ARG A 86 -57.53 8.84 20.41
CA ARG A 86 -58.58 7.82 20.22
C ARG A 86 -58.38 6.58 21.09
N TYR A 87 -57.13 6.25 21.43
CA TYR A 87 -56.80 5.08 22.24
C TYR A 87 -56.48 5.43 23.71
N GLU A 88 -56.67 6.69 24.13
CA GLU A 88 -56.32 7.13 25.49
C GLU A 88 -57.05 6.31 26.56
N ASN A 89 -58.34 6.04 26.34
CA ASN A 89 -59.15 5.22 27.23
C ASN A 89 -58.71 3.75 27.23
N THR A 90 -58.24 3.24 26.10
CA THR A 90 -57.76 1.85 25.94
C THR A 90 -56.43 1.61 26.65
N PHE A 91 -55.46 2.52 26.53
CA PHE A 91 -54.16 2.42 27.18
C PHE A 91 -54.18 2.81 28.66
N SER A 92 -55.26 3.44 29.12
CA SER A 92 -55.49 3.74 30.54
C SER A 92 -55.94 2.51 31.36
N LEU A 93 -56.29 1.39 30.70
CA LEU A 93 -56.67 0.15 31.38
C LEU A 93 -55.47 -0.46 32.13
N LYS A 94 -55.69 -0.85 33.39
CA LYS A 94 -54.68 -1.52 34.23
C LYS A 94 -54.85 -3.05 34.17
N ASN A 95 -53.75 -3.78 34.33
CA ASN A 95 -53.67 -5.25 34.32
C ASN A 95 -54.09 -5.85 32.96
N VAL A 96 -53.59 -5.27 31.88
CA VAL A 96 -53.83 -5.72 30.50
C VAL A 96 -52.53 -5.69 29.70
N ARG A 97 -52.40 -6.61 28.74
CA ARG A 97 -51.36 -6.57 27.71
C ARG A 97 -51.98 -6.05 26.41
N TRP A 98 -51.27 -5.23 25.65
CA TRP A 98 -51.73 -4.76 24.35
C TRP A 98 -50.83 -5.33 23.26
N LEU A 99 -51.45 -5.83 22.20
CA LEU A 99 -50.78 -6.30 21.00
C LEU A 99 -51.15 -5.34 19.87
N ILE A 100 -50.19 -4.50 19.47
CA ILE A 100 -50.40 -3.45 18.47
C ILE A 100 -49.79 -3.89 17.16
N GLY A 101 -50.56 -3.86 16.08
CA GLY A 101 -50.11 -4.40 14.80
C GLY A 101 -51.21 -4.39 13.75
N ARG A 102 -51.06 -5.23 12.74
CA ARG A 102 -51.95 -5.24 11.58
C ARG A 102 -52.42 -6.65 11.23
N TYR A 103 -53.66 -6.77 10.75
CA TYR A 103 -54.09 -7.98 10.04
C TYR A 103 -53.63 -7.98 8.58
N GLN A 104 -52.97 -9.05 8.17
CA GLN A 104 -52.68 -9.37 6.77
C GLN A 104 -53.00 -10.85 6.51
N ASN A 105 -53.76 -11.14 5.46
CA ASN A 105 -54.10 -12.51 5.05
C ASN A 105 -54.62 -13.40 6.21
N SER A 106 -55.52 -12.86 7.05
CA SER A 106 -56.10 -13.54 8.23
C SER A 106 -55.12 -13.85 9.37
N ILE A 107 -53.89 -13.33 9.30
CA ILE A 107 -52.89 -13.39 10.36
C ILE A 107 -52.65 -11.98 10.88
N PHE A 108 -52.81 -11.78 12.18
CA PHE A 108 -52.40 -10.56 12.86
C PHE A 108 -50.91 -10.64 13.17
N SER A 109 -50.13 -9.66 12.76
CA SER A 109 -48.73 -9.51 13.20
C SER A 109 -48.60 -8.22 14.00
N GLY A 110 -48.08 -8.31 15.22
CA GLY A 110 -47.96 -7.16 16.09
C GLY A 110 -47.03 -7.36 17.28
N VAL A 111 -46.91 -6.29 18.06
CA VAL A 111 -45.90 -6.14 19.12
C VAL A 111 -46.59 -6.01 20.46
N LEU A 112 -46.07 -6.72 21.46
CA LEU A 112 -46.61 -6.77 22.82
C LEU A 112 -46.13 -5.57 23.64
N LEU A 113 -47.07 -4.94 24.35
CA LEU A 113 -46.85 -3.86 25.28
C LEU A 113 -47.55 -4.15 26.60
N THR A 114 -46.92 -3.76 27.69
CA THR A 114 -47.49 -3.82 29.04
C THR A 114 -47.60 -2.43 29.66
N ASN A 115 -48.33 -2.31 30.76
CA ASN A 115 -48.43 -1.05 31.51
C ASN A 115 -47.06 -0.50 31.98
N GLN A 116 -45.99 -1.32 32.01
CA GLN A 116 -44.64 -0.88 32.40
C GLN A 116 -43.88 -0.22 31.25
N ASP A 117 -44.28 -0.52 30.00
CA ASP A 117 -43.61 -0.08 28.78
C ASP A 117 -44.11 1.28 28.30
N ILE A 118 -45.21 1.80 28.88
CA ILE A 118 -45.84 3.05 28.47
C ILE A 118 -45.89 4.07 29.62
N LYS A 119 -45.75 5.35 29.28
CA LYS A 119 -45.85 6.50 30.20
C LYS A 119 -46.89 7.47 29.66
N LYS A 120 -47.78 7.97 30.54
CA LYS A 120 -48.74 9.02 30.19
C LYS A 120 -48.04 10.38 30.10
N THR A 121 -48.32 11.12 29.04
CA THR A 121 -47.83 12.48 28.78
C THR A 121 -49.01 13.42 28.51
N GLN A 122 -48.76 14.72 28.33
CA GLN A 122 -49.81 15.69 27.99
C GLN A 122 -50.40 15.47 26.58
N ALA A 123 -49.72 14.72 25.71
CA ALA A 123 -50.12 14.46 24.33
C ALA A 123 -50.59 13.00 24.08
N GLY A 124 -50.99 12.27 25.13
CA GLY A 124 -51.36 10.85 25.07
C GLY A 124 -50.35 9.94 25.78
N PHE A 125 -49.98 8.81 25.19
CA PHE A 125 -49.00 7.88 25.75
C PHE A 125 -47.71 7.87 24.92
N THR A 126 -46.58 7.63 25.59
CA THR A 126 -45.29 7.41 24.96
C THR A 126 -44.63 6.15 25.51
N LEU A 127 -43.73 5.55 24.75
CA LEU A 127 -42.91 4.46 25.28
C LEU A 127 -42.01 4.97 26.40
N ASN A 128 -41.82 4.13 27.41
CA ASN A 128 -40.93 4.40 28.53
C ASN A 128 -39.47 4.37 28.04
N GLU A 129 -38.63 5.25 28.59
CA GLU A 129 -37.22 5.40 28.20
C GLU A 129 -36.39 4.11 28.42
N GLY A 130 -36.85 3.24 29.32
CA GLY A 130 -36.21 1.95 29.63
C GLY A 130 -36.57 0.78 28.70
N VAL A 131 -37.45 1.00 27.72
CA VAL A 131 -37.83 -0.01 26.71
C VAL A 131 -36.74 -0.05 25.64
N VAL A 132 -36.08 -1.20 25.52
CA VAL A 132 -35.01 -1.45 24.53
C VAL A 132 -35.56 -2.24 23.35
N SER A 133 -36.39 -3.25 23.65
CA SER A 133 -36.99 -4.14 22.68
C SER A 133 -38.35 -4.62 23.17
N LEU A 134 -39.19 -5.07 22.24
CA LEU A 134 -40.53 -5.57 22.50
C LEU A 134 -40.75 -6.90 21.75
N GLU A 135 -41.52 -7.81 22.33
CA GLU A 135 -41.79 -9.13 21.73
C GLU A 135 -42.80 -9.01 20.58
N SER A 136 -42.54 -9.68 19.46
CA SER A 136 -43.46 -9.77 18.32
C SER A 136 -44.17 -11.13 18.28
N TYR A 137 -45.43 -11.09 17.86
CA TYR A 137 -46.32 -12.24 17.79
C TYR A 137 -47.13 -12.24 16.50
N SER A 138 -47.38 -13.44 15.97
CA SER A 138 -48.40 -13.68 14.95
C SER A 138 -49.57 -14.47 15.52
N ILE A 139 -50.80 -14.00 15.29
CA ILE A 139 -52.03 -14.60 15.82
C ILE A 139 -53.04 -14.77 14.70
N THR A 140 -53.63 -15.96 14.58
CA THR A 140 -54.64 -16.22 13.54
C THR A 140 -56.02 -15.70 13.95
N HIS A 141 -56.89 -15.41 12.98
CA HIS A 141 -58.25 -14.91 13.29
C HIS A 141 -59.06 -15.83 14.23
N ASP A 142 -58.92 -17.15 14.07
CA ASP A 142 -59.59 -18.18 14.88
C ASP A 142 -59.13 -18.18 16.35
N GLU A 143 -58.00 -17.54 16.63
CA GLU A 143 -57.44 -17.38 17.96
C GLU A 143 -57.84 -16.06 18.60
N THR A 144 -58.82 -15.33 18.04
CA THR A 144 -59.29 -14.05 18.57
C THR A 144 -60.77 -14.08 18.93
N ILE A 145 -61.16 -13.23 19.87
CA ILE A 145 -62.53 -13.06 20.30
C ILE A 145 -62.85 -11.57 20.37
N ARG A 146 -63.97 -11.14 19.78
CA ARG A 146 -64.44 -9.76 19.87
C ARG A 146 -65.47 -9.61 20.98
N ILE A 147 -65.27 -8.64 21.85
CA ILE A 147 -66.14 -8.33 22.98
C ILE A 147 -66.45 -6.83 22.91
N LEU A 148 -67.74 -6.50 23.00
CA LEU A 148 -68.17 -5.11 23.08
C LEU A 148 -67.89 -4.57 24.48
N VAL A 149 -67.08 -3.52 24.57
CA VAL A 149 -66.73 -2.82 25.81
C VAL A 149 -66.98 -1.33 25.59
N ASP A 150 -67.96 -0.76 26.27
CA ASP A 150 -68.30 0.68 26.16
C ASP A 150 -68.54 1.16 24.72
N GLU A 151 -69.42 0.46 23.99
CA GLU A 151 -69.74 0.77 22.58
C GLU A 151 -68.57 0.52 21.59
N ASP A 152 -67.35 0.29 22.09
CA ASP A 152 -66.18 -0.09 21.29
C ASP A 152 -66.03 -1.63 21.20
N MET A 153 -65.85 -2.11 19.98
CA MET A 153 -65.55 -3.52 19.74
C MET A 153 -64.07 -3.78 20.01
N MET A 154 -63.76 -4.35 21.18
CA MET A 154 -62.39 -4.76 21.53
C MET A 154 -62.13 -6.20 21.10
N THR A 155 -60.97 -6.43 20.50
CA THR A 155 -60.51 -7.78 20.13
C THR A 155 -59.55 -8.29 21.19
N PHE A 156 -59.79 -9.48 21.70
CA PHE A 156 -58.91 -10.16 22.66
C PHE A 156 -58.31 -11.40 22.02
N VAL A 157 -57.14 -11.80 22.50
CA VAL A 157 -56.59 -13.14 22.23
C VAL A 157 -57.45 -14.15 22.97
N SER A 158 -57.94 -15.16 22.25
CA SER A 158 -58.81 -16.20 22.81
C SER A 158 -58.09 -17.04 23.86
N ARG A 159 -56.76 -17.25 23.74
CA ARG A 159 -55.93 -17.96 24.72
C ARG A 159 -55.37 -16.97 25.75
N LEU A 160 -55.29 -17.42 27.00
CA LEU A 160 -54.75 -16.61 28.10
C LEU A 160 -53.21 -16.57 28.10
N GLU A 161 -52.59 -17.64 27.63
CA GLU A 161 -51.16 -17.72 27.40
C GLU A 161 -50.87 -17.43 25.92
N LEU A 162 -49.93 -16.53 25.68
CA LEU A 162 -49.45 -16.25 24.33
C LEU A 162 -48.56 -17.42 23.88
N PRO A 163 -48.53 -17.72 22.57
CA PRO A 163 -47.51 -18.62 22.01
C PRO A 163 -46.09 -18.08 22.30
N PRO A 164 -45.01 -18.85 22.06
CA PRO A 164 -43.66 -18.27 22.07
C PRO A 164 -43.56 -17.10 21.07
N SER A 165 -42.79 -16.07 21.43
CA SER A 165 -42.56 -14.91 20.55
C SER A 165 -41.87 -15.33 19.27
N GLU A 166 -42.30 -14.75 18.14
CA GLU A 166 -41.71 -15.04 16.83
C GLU A 166 -40.49 -14.19 16.53
N GLY A 167 -40.27 -13.13 17.32
CA GLY A 167 -39.11 -12.26 17.19
C GLY A 167 -39.16 -11.04 18.10
N VAL A 168 -38.25 -10.11 17.83
CA VAL A 168 -38.03 -8.93 18.64
C VAL A 168 -38.18 -7.68 17.77
N TYR A 169 -39.11 -6.80 18.16
CA TYR A 169 -39.31 -5.49 17.57
C TYR A 169 -38.49 -4.42 18.29
N MET A 170 -37.73 -3.62 17.54
CA MET A 170 -36.94 -2.50 18.05
C MET A 170 -37.65 -1.18 17.72
N PRO A 171 -38.29 -0.51 18.71
CA PRO A 171 -39.08 0.69 18.46
C PRO A 171 -38.26 1.98 18.25
N PHE A 172 -36.94 1.92 18.49
CA PHE A 172 -36.03 3.06 18.33
C PHE A 172 -35.01 2.77 17.23
N SER A 173 -34.32 3.80 16.76
CA SER A 173 -33.19 3.61 15.85
C SER A 173 -32.17 2.67 16.50
N TRP A 174 -31.37 1.98 15.68
CA TRP A 174 -30.33 1.09 16.20
C TRP A 174 -29.40 1.81 17.18
N GLU A 175 -29.08 3.07 16.91
CA GLU A 175 -28.22 3.92 17.73
C GLU A 175 -28.82 4.20 19.11
N GLU A 176 -30.08 4.66 19.16
CA GLU A 176 -30.77 4.88 20.43
C GLU A 176 -30.98 3.57 21.20
N THR A 177 -31.27 2.48 20.49
CA THR A 177 -31.44 1.14 21.07
C THR A 177 -30.13 0.67 21.70
N PHE A 178 -29.01 0.90 21.02
CA PHE A 178 -27.67 0.58 21.48
C PHE A 178 -27.28 1.42 22.70
N THR A 179 -27.45 2.74 22.66
CA THR A 179 -27.17 3.62 23.81
C THR A 179 -28.03 3.25 25.02
N LYS A 180 -29.31 2.96 24.81
CA LYS A 180 -30.23 2.53 25.89
C LYS A 180 -29.87 1.14 26.40
N ALA A 181 -29.46 0.20 25.54
CA ALA A 181 -29.01 -1.12 25.94
C ALA A 181 -27.76 -1.04 26.82
N LEU A 182 -26.75 -0.26 26.41
CA LEU A 182 -25.55 0.01 27.22
C LEU A 182 -25.91 0.68 28.55
N ALA A 183 -26.76 1.73 28.53
CA ALA A 183 -27.18 2.42 29.75
C ALA A 183 -27.92 1.49 30.74
N LYS A 184 -28.67 0.50 30.23
CA LYS A 184 -29.34 -0.52 31.05
C LYS A 184 -28.35 -1.54 31.63
N ILE A 185 -27.38 -2.00 30.83
CA ILE A 185 -26.31 -2.92 31.24
C ILE A 185 -25.46 -2.29 32.34
N PHE A 186 -25.09 -1.03 32.17
CA PHE A 186 -24.27 -0.26 33.10
C PHE A 186 -25.10 0.56 34.08
N SER A 187 -26.39 0.23 34.22
CA SER A 187 -27.23 0.91 35.19
C SER A 187 -26.70 0.65 36.60
N ARG A 188 -26.82 1.67 37.46
CA ARG A 188 -26.39 1.61 38.87
C ARG A 188 -26.91 0.38 39.61
N LYS A 189 -28.07 -0.15 39.22
CA LYS A 189 -28.70 -1.33 39.82
C LYS A 189 -27.98 -2.63 39.45
N GLU A 190 -27.60 -2.82 38.18
CA GLU A 190 -26.87 -4.00 37.72
C GLU A 190 -25.40 -3.97 38.20
N LEU A 191 -24.75 -2.81 38.16
CA LEU A 191 -23.40 -2.63 38.71
C LEU A 191 -23.33 -2.93 40.22
N MET A 192 -24.39 -2.63 40.97
CA MET A 192 -24.45 -2.99 42.39
C MET A 192 -24.65 -4.50 42.63
N LYS A 193 -25.31 -5.23 41.72
CA LYS A 193 -25.43 -6.70 41.81
C LYS A 193 -24.08 -7.40 41.60
N ILE A 194 -23.20 -6.81 40.78
CA ILE A 194 -21.86 -7.33 40.48
C ILE A 194 -20.82 -6.92 41.57
N GLY A 195 -21.24 -6.15 42.58
CA GLY A 195 -20.39 -5.82 43.74
C GLY A 195 -19.77 -4.42 43.74
N ALA A 196 -20.05 -3.58 42.75
CA ALA A 196 -19.54 -2.20 42.65
C ALA A 196 -20.30 -1.22 43.57
N LYS A 197 -20.06 -1.33 44.88
CA LYS A 197 -20.78 -0.57 45.92
C LYS A 197 -20.24 0.86 46.13
N THR A 198 -18.95 1.10 45.87
CA THR A 198 -18.27 2.40 46.13
C THR A 198 -18.22 3.30 44.89
N LYS A 199 -18.07 4.63 45.10
CA LYS A 199 -17.97 5.61 44.00
C LYS A 199 -16.71 5.40 43.14
N GLU A 200 -15.62 4.97 43.77
CA GLU A 200 -14.34 4.66 43.12
C GLU A 200 -14.39 3.39 42.29
N SER A 201 -14.97 2.30 42.81
CA SER A 201 -15.15 1.06 42.01
C SER A 201 -16.02 1.27 40.79
N ARG A 202 -17.05 2.13 40.89
CA ARG A 202 -17.86 2.55 39.73
C ARG A 202 -17.05 3.38 38.74
N ARG A 203 -16.13 4.23 39.21
CA ARG A 203 -15.25 5.03 38.34
C ARG A 203 -14.26 4.14 37.61
N VAL A 204 -13.68 3.14 38.27
CA VAL A 204 -12.79 2.13 37.66
C VAL A 204 -13.55 1.31 36.61
N ILE A 205 -14.78 0.89 36.90
CA ILE A 205 -15.63 0.21 35.92
C ILE A 205 -15.99 1.14 34.76
N GLN A 206 -16.23 2.43 35.00
CA GLN A 206 -16.45 3.42 33.94
C GLN A 206 -15.21 3.62 33.05
N THR A 207 -14.01 3.61 33.65
CA THR A 207 -12.74 3.64 32.92
C THR A 207 -12.53 2.35 32.13
N PHE A 208 -12.88 1.19 32.70
CA PHE A 208 -12.87 -0.09 32.00
C PHE A 208 -13.89 -0.12 30.85
N ILE A 209 -15.06 0.50 31.02
CA ILE A 209 -16.10 0.64 29.97
C ILE A 209 -15.58 1.46 28.80
N ASN A 210 -14.83 2.53 29.07
CA ASN A 210 -14.18 3.31 28.01
C ASN A 210 -13.10 2.51 27.27
N ASN A 211 -12.60 1.43 27.86
CA ASN A 211 -11.58 0.53 27.31
C ASN A 211 -12.14 -0.86 26.95
N LEU A 212 -13.46 -1.01 26.82
CA LEU A 212 -14.09 -2.32 26.63
C LEU A 212 -13.74 -2.91 25.26
N ASP A 213 -13.33 -4.17 25.28
CA ASP A 213 -13.08 -4.99 24.10
C ASP A 213 -14.38 -5.16 23.29
N ARG A 214 -14.29 -4.94 21.97
CA ARG A 214 -15.42 -4.87 21.03
C ARG A 214 -16.20 -6.18 20.99
N THR A 215 -15.51 -7.29 21.18
CA THR A 215 -16.04 -8.65 21.13
C THR A 215 -17.01 -8.96 22.29
N LEU A 216 -16.65 -8.56 23.51
CA LEU A 216 -17.46 -8.81 24.70
C LEU A 216 -18.80 -8.06 24.68
N VAL A 217 -18.82 -6.84 24.13
CA VAL A 217 -20.05 -6.03 24.01
C VAL A 217 -20.99 -6.66 22.98
N VAL A 218 -20.45 -7.16 21.88
CA VAL A 218 -21.24 -7.73 20.79
C VAL A 218 -21.81 -9.10 21.15
N ASP A 219 -21.03 -9.96 21.82
CA ASP A 219 -21.52 -11.26 22.31
C ASP A 219 -22.62 -11.11 23.37
N TYR A 220 -22.51 -10.13 24.25
CA TYR A 220 -23.54 -9.87 25.25
C TYR A 220 -24.83 -9.34 24.60
N LEU A 221 -24.72 -8.44 23.62
CA LEU A 221 -25.87 -7.89 22.91
C LEU A 221 -26.56 -8.94 22.03
N ALA A 222 -25.79 -9.82 21.40
CA ALA A 222 -26.31 -10.95 20.61
C ALA A 222 -27.19 -11.86 21.47
N ASN A 223 -26.70 -12.23 22.65
CA ASN A 223 -27.44 -13.05 23.60
C ASN A 223 -28.70 -12.37 24.17
N LYS A 224 -28.70 -11.04 24.31
CA LYS A 224 -29.83 -10.31 24.93
C LYS A 224 -30.90 -9.89 23.94
N LEU A 225 -30.53 -9.70 22.68
CA LEU A 225 -31.44 -9.33 21.60
C LEU A 225 -31.91 -10.54 20.79
N GLU A 226 -31.37 -11.73 21.06
CA GLU A 226 -31.62 -12.96 20.28
C GLU A 226 -31.30 -12.78 18.78
N VAL A 227 -30.27 -11.98 18.48
CA VAL A 227 -29.80 -11.67 17.12
C VAL A 227 -28.41 -12.29 16.92
N SER A 228 -28.09 -12.66 15.67
CA SER A 228 -26.79 -13.25 15.34
C SER A 228 -25.62 -12.28 15.63
N THR A 229 -24.53 -12.79 16.19
CA THR A 229 -23.33 -12.01 16.54
C THR A 229 -22.76 -11.25 15.34
N SER A 230 -22.80 -11.85 14.14
CA SER A 230 -22.31 -11.24 12.90
C SER A 230 -23.12 -10.02 12.47
N GLU A 231 -24.44 -10.06 12.65
CA GLU A 231 -25.32 -8.95 12.25
C GLU A 231 -25.17 -7.76 13.20
N ILE A 232 -24.92 -8.02 14.48
CA ILE A 232 -24.59 -6.97 15.46
C ILE A 232 -23.21 -6.39 15.19
N MET A 233 -22.20 -7.22 14.86
CA MET A 233 -20.86 -6.74 14.49
C MET A 233 -20.94 -5.77 13.30
N GLN A 234 -21.66 -6.15 12.24
CA GLN A 234 -21.78 -5.32 11.04
C GLN A 234 -22.45 -3.97 11.33
N LYS A 235 -23.54 -3.96 12.13
CA LYS A 235 -24.19 -2.72 12.54
C LYS A 235 -23.37 -1.90 13.52
N PHE A 236 -22.48 -2.53 14.29
CA PHE A 236 -21.55 -1.85 15.19
C PHE A 236 -20.40 -1.18 14.42
N GLU A 237 -19.87 -1.84 13.40
CA GLU A 237 -18.85 -1.26 12.51
C GLU A 237 -19.41 -0.10 11.67
N GLU A 238 -20.65 -0.25 11.18
CA GLU A 238 -21.35 0.82 10.47
C GLU A 238 -21.59 2.04 11.38
N PHE A 239 -21.91 1.82 12.65
CA PHE A 239 -22.01 2.88 13.65
C PHE A 239 -20.68 3.60 13.91
N LEU A 240 -19.58 2.84 14.08
CA LEU A 240 -18.26 3.43 14.27
C LEU A 240 -17.81 4.26 13.07
N ARG A 241 -18.09 3.78 11.85
CA ARG A 241 -17.80 4.51 10.61
C ARG A 241 -18.60 5.82 10.54
N ASN A 242 -19.91 5.77 10.79
CA ASN A 242 -20.74 6.97 10.81
C ASN A 242 -20.32 7.99 11.89
N LYS A 243 -19.82 7.52 13.06
CA LYS A 243 -19.32 8.39 14.13
C LYS A 243 -17.92 8.95 13.85
N GLN A 244 -17.07 8.21 13.14
CA GLN A 244 -15.79 8.71 12.65
C GLN A 244 -16.01 9.79 11.57
N ASP A 245 -17.03 9.64 10.72
CA ASP A 245 -17.42 10.67 9.74
C ASP A 245 -18.05 11.92 10.40
N GLU A 246 -18.70 11.78 11.58
CA GLU A 246 -19.17 12.91 12.41
C GLU A 246 -18.06 13.60 13.22
N LEU A 247 -16.90 12.94 13.42
CA LEU A 247 -15.70 13.49 14.06
C LEU A 247 -14.83 14.30 13.06
N ASP A 248 -15.39 14.69 11.93
CA ASP A 248 -14.84 15.72 11.07
C ASP A 248 -14.84 17.02 11.89
N TYR A 249 -13.66 17.44 12.37
CA TYR A 249 -13.36 18.55 13.31
C TYR A 249 -13.94 19.93 12.91
N LYS A 250 -15.26 20.01 12.73
CA LYS A 250 -16.06 21.12 12.22
C LYS A 250 -17.13 21.55 13.21
N ASP A 251 -17.21 20.93 14.39
CA ASP A 251 -18.08 21.45 15.45
C ASP A 251 -17.54 22.78 15.98
N ALA A 252 -18.46 23.66 16.37
CA ALA A 252 -18.10 25.00 16.84
C ALA A 252 -17.25 24.93 18.13
N ASP A 253 -17.45 23.88 18.94
CA ASP A 253 -16.76 23.69 20.20
C ASP A 253 -15.30 23.25 20.01
N SER A 254 -14.98 22.36 19.05
CA SER A 254 -13.58 22.02 18.75
C SER A 254 -12.85 23.17 18.06
N GLN A 255 -13.53 23.95 17.20
CA GLN A 255 -12.92 25.17 16.64
C GLN A 255 -12.59 26.20 17.72
N LEU A 256 -13.48 26.38 18.69
CA LEU A 256 -13.26 27.28 19.83
C LEU A 256 -12.11 26.78 20.72
N ILE A 257 -11.98 25.47 20.94
CA ILE A 257 -10.84 24.87 21.67
C ILE A 257 -9.54 25.06 20.88
N ILE A 258 -9.54 24.87 19.57
CA ILE A 258 -8.39 25.11 18.68
C ILE A 258 -7.99 26.59 18.72
N GLU A 259 -8.94 27.52 18.67
CA GLU A 259 -8.67 28.96 18.77
C GLU A 259 -8.14 29.37 20.14
N ILE A 260 -8.70 28.85 21.23
CA ILE A 260 -8.19 29.07 22.60
C ILE A 260 -6.76 28.51 22.74
N ALA A 261 -6.50 27.32 22.19
CA ALA A 261 -5.17 26.72 22.19
C ALA A 261 -4.16 27.51 21.34
N LYS A 262 -4.58 28.08 20.21
CA LYS A 262 -3.74 28.93 19.36
C LYS A 262 -3.42 30.28 20.01
N ASN A 263 -4.40 30.90 20.66
CA ASN A 263 -4.28 32.24 21.25
C ASN A 263 -3.62 32.26 22.63
N SER A 264 -3.50 31.11 23.31
CA SER A 264 -2.82 31.01 24.61
C SER A 264 -1.44 30.37 24.46
N ASP A 265 -0.40 31.18 24.53
CA ASP A 265 0.99 30.70 24.45
C ASP A 265 1.35 29.70 25.56
N LEU A 266 0.76 29.84 26.75
CA LEU A 266 0.98 28.93 27.87
C LEU A 266 0.33 27.56 27.63
N LEU A 267 -0.90 27.55 27.11
CA LEU A 267 -1.59 26.30 26.77
C LEU A 267 -0.95 25.63 25.57
N ARG A 268 -0.58 26.39 24.53
CA ARG A 268 0.15 25.87 23.36
C ARG A 268 1.43 25.16 23.79
N LYS A 269 2.29 25.84 24.55
CA LYS A 269 3.55 25.26 25.04
C LYS A 269 3.32 24.00 25.86
N ARG A 270 2.31 23.99 26.72
CA ARG A 270 2.01 22.82 27.57
C ARG A 270 1.49 21.64 26.76
N ILE A 271 0.56 21.88 25.83
CA ILE A 271 -0.01 20.86 24.95
C ILE A 271 1.09 20.29 24.04
N THR A 272 1.86 21.16 23.38
CA THR A 272 3.00 20.74 22.54
C THR A 272 4.02 19.95 23.36
N SER A 273 4.34 20.37 24.59
CA SER A 273 5.30 19.63 25.41
C SER A 273 4.82 18.24 25.85
N GLU A 274 3.51 18.05 26.05
CA GLU A 274 2.99 16.72 26.39
C GLU A 274 2.89 15.83 25.14
N ILE A 275 2.52 16.40 23.98
CA ILE A 275 2.56 15.69 22.69
C ILE A 275 4.00 15.29 22.34
N GLU A 276 4.98 16.17 22.56
CA GLU A 276 6.40 15.87 22.35
C GLU A 276 6.87 14.74 23.26
N LYS A 277 6.48 14.74 24.54
CA LYS A 277 6.82 13.64 25.47
C LYS A 277 6.17 12.31 25.07
N GLU A 278 4.90 12.32 24.67
CA GLU A 278 4.21 11.12 24.21
C GLU A 278 4.88 10.59 22.94
N TRP A 279 5.19 11.46 21.99
CA TRP A 279 5.91 11.10 20.76
C TRP A 279 7.31 10.56 21.03
N GLU A 280 8.07 11.19 21.94
CA GLU A 280 9.40 10.73 22.36
C GLU A 280 9.34 9.37 23.05
N GLN A 281 8.28 9.11 23.82
CA GLN A 281 8.09 7.82 24.48
C GLN A 281 7.71 6.72 23.48
N GLU A 282 6.84 7.01 22.51
CA GLU A 282 6.44 6.08 21.46
C GLU A 282 7.56 5.80 20.44
N ASN A 283 8.38 6.79 20.13
CA ASN A 283 9.45 6.68 19.14
C ASN A 283 10.84 6.52 19.75
N LYS A 284 10.93 6.17 21.04
CA LYS A 284 12.20 6.06 21.79
C LYS A 284 13.23 5.16 21.10
N GLU A 285 12.80 4.04 20.52
CA GLU A 285 13.67 3.11 19.79
C GLU A 285 14.17 3.70 18.46
N LYS A 286 13.30 4.42 17.73
CA LYS A 286 13.68 5.10 16.49
C LYS A 286 14.65 6.25 16.76
N VAL A 287 14.42 7.01 17.82
CA VAL A 287 15.31 8.10 18.24
C VAL A 287 16.68 7.54 18.65
N ALA A 288 16.71 6.43 19.40
CA ALA A 288 17.97 5.76 19.77
C ALA A 288 18.73 5.28 18.52
N LYS A 289 18.05 4.58 17.61
CA LYS A 289 18.66 4.09 16.36
C LYS A 289 19.18 5.23 15.48
N ASN A 290 18.39 6.28 15.27
CA ASN A 290 18.81 7.44 14.50
C ASN A 290 19.96 8.19 15.17
N SER A 291 19.99 8.26 16.50
CA SER A 291 21.11 8.90 17.23
C SER A 291 22.42 8.12 17.09
N GLU A 292 22.35 6.78 17.06
CA GLU A 292 23.50 5.90 16.84
C GLU A 292 24.01 5.98 15.40
N GLU A 293 23.10 6.00 14.42
CA GLU A 293 23.42 6.23 13.01
C GLU A 293 24.06 7.61 12.80
N LEU A 294 23.56 8.64 13.49
CA LEU A 294 24.10 10.01 13.40
C LEU A 294 25.50 10.12 14.02
N GLU A 295 25.77 9.43 15.13
CA GLU A 295 27.14 9.31 15.67
C GLU A 295 28.07 8.54 14.72
N ALA A 296 27.60 7.46 14.12
CA ALA A 296 28.38 6.69 13.15
C ALA A 296 28.73 7.54 11.92
N LEU A 297 27.78 8.32 11.41
CA LEU A 297 28.00 9.26 10.31
C LEU A 297 28.97 10.38 10.69
N ARG A 298 28.90 10.92 11.91
CA ARG A 298 29.87 11.90 12.41
C ARG A 298 31.29 11.34 12.45
N LYS A 299 31.47 10.11 12.95
CA LYS A 299 32.78 9.43 12.95
C LYS A 299 33.31 9.21 11.54
N LYS A 300 32.44 8.84 10.59
CA LYS A 300 32.81 8.72 9.17
C LYS A 300 33.25 10.06 8.59
N ARG A 301 32.51 11.14 8.85
CA ARG A 301 32.85 12.51 8.43
C ARG A 301 34.23 12.92 8.95
N ASP A 302 34.49 12.77 10.24
CA ASP A 302 35.77 13.15 10.86
C ASP A 302 36.94 12.35 10.26
N ASN A 303 36.72 11.06 9.97
CA ASN A 303 37.71 10.22 9.30
C ASN A 303 37.99 10.70 7.87
N ILE A 304 36.96 10.99 7.08
CA ILE A 304 37.08 11.53 5.72
C ILE A 304 37.84 12.86 5.75
N GLU A 305 37.51 13.75 6.67
CA GLU A 305 38.18 15.05 6.81
C GLU A 305 39.68 14.88 7.12
N SER A 306 40.03 13.94 7.99
CA SER A 306 41.43 13.61 8.29
C SER A 306 42.18 13.02 7.08
N ILE A 307 41.55 12.11 6.33
CA ILE A 307 42.12 11.51 5.12
C ILE A 307 42.32 12.58 4.03
N THR A 308 41.33 13.46 3.85
CA THR A 308 41.37 14.54 2.87
C THR A 308 42.54 15.48 3.14
N LYS A 309 42.77 15.82 4.41
CA LYS A 309 43.92 16.64 4.82
C LYS A 309 45.26 15.97 4.49
N ILE A 310 45.40 14.68 4.80
CA ILE A 310 46.61 13.90 4.45
C ILE A 310 46.82 13.86 2.93
N LYS A 311 45.75 13.65 2.15
CA LYS A 311 45.81 13.62 0.68
C LYS A 311 46.16 14.99 0.08
N GLN A 312 45.69 16.08 0.65
CA GLN A 312 46.07 17.44 0.25
C GLN A 312 47.56 17.71 0.50
N GLU A 313 48.10 17.25 1.63
CA GLU A 313 49.54 17.35 1.92
C GLU A 313 50.37 16.52 0.91
N GLN A 314 49.95 15.28 0.61
CA GLN A 314 50.58 14.44 -0.42
C GLN A 314 50.53 15.07 -1.82
N LEU A 315 49.40 15.67 -2.21
CA LEU A 315 49.26 16.37 -3.49
C LEU A 315 50.18 17.59 -3.57
N ALA A 316 50.36 18.34 -2.48
CA ALA A 316 51.28 19.46 -2.44
C ALA A 316 52.74 19.03 -2.63
N GLU A 317 53.12 17.87 -2.09
CA GLU A 317 54.46 17.29 -2.26
C GLU A 317 54.69 16.80 -3.70
N ILE A 318 53.73 16.06 -4.28
CA ILE A 318 53.80 15.62 -5.68
C ILE A 318 53.89 16.83 -6.63
N ARG A 319 53.13 17.90 -6.38
CA ARG A 319 53.20 19.14 -7.18
C ARG A 319 54.60 19.77 -7.15
N LYS A 320 55.28 19.76 -5.99
CA LYS A 320 56.67 20.23 -5.89
C LYS A 320 57.61 19.35 -6.72
N GLU A 321 57.45 18.03 -6.65
CA GLU A 321 58.28 17.08 -7.39
C GLU A 321 58.09 17.22 -8.91
N VAL A 322 56.84 17.37 -9.38
CA VAL A 322 56.53 17.64 -10.79
C VAL A 322 57.17 18.94 -11.25
N ALA A 323 57.07 20.02 -10.45
CA ALA A 323 57.70 21.30 -10.80
C ALA A 323 59.24 21.24 -10.90
N ILE A 324 59.88 20.35 -10.14
CA ILE A 324 61.33 20.10 -10.25
C ILE A 324 61.62 19.31 -11.54
N LYS A 325 60.84 18.26 -11.81
CA LYS A 325 61.00 17.41 -13.01
C LYS A 325 60.74 18.18 -14.30
N THR A 326 59.77 19.08 -14.35
CA THR A 326 59.49 19.92 -15.53
C THR A 326 60.64 20.89 -15.81
N LYS A 327 61.15 21.59 -14.79
CA LYS A 327 62.34 22.45 -14.94
C LYS A 327 63.56 21.67 -15.42
N LEU A 328 63.73 20.44 -14.93
CA LEU A 328 64.81 19.56 -15.38
C LEU A 328 64.62 19.16 -16.85
N SER A 329 63.39 18.83 -17.27
CA SER A 329 63.06 18.51 -18.66
C SER A 329 63.32 19.68 -19.60
N GLU A 330 62.87 20.89 -19.24
CA GLU A 330 63.12 22.11 -20.01
C GLU A 330 64.63 22.38 -20.18
N SER A 331 65.42 22.18 -19.11
CA SER A 331 66.88 22.31 -19.16
C SER A 331 67.54 21.23 -20.03
N LEU A 332 67.05 19.98 -19.97
CA LEU A 332 67.53 18.90 -20.82
C LEU A 332 67.19 19.15 -22.30
N GLU A 333 65.98 19.62 -22.60
CA GLU A 333 65.55 19.99 -23.96
C GLU A 333 66.43 21.10 -24.55
N GLN A 334 66.74 22.14 -23.78
CA GLN A 334 67.66 23.20 -24.22
C GLN A 334 69.07 22.67 -24.53
N ARG A 335 69.60 21.77 -23.71
CA ARG A 335 70.91 21.12 -23.95
C ARG A 335 70.88 20.18 -25.15
N LEU A 336 69.76 19.49 -25.36
CA LEU A 336 69.58 18.56 -26.47
C LEU A 336 69.40 19.32 -27.79
N GLN A 337 68.81 20.51 -27.74
CA GLN A 337 68.71 21.43 -28.89
C GLN A 337 70.07 22.03 -29.26
N THR A 338 70.84 22.51 -28.28
CA THR A 338 72.23 22.98 -28.53
C THR A 338 73.12 21.85 -29.07
N ALA A 339 73.02 20.65 -28.52
CA ALA A 339 73.76 19.49 -29.04
C ALA A 339 73.31 19.11 -30.47
N LYS A 340 72.03 19.24 -30.80
CA LYS A 340 71.51 19.03 -32.18
C LYS A 340 72.04 20.08 -33.14
N GLU A 341 72.14 21.34 -32.73
CA GLU A 341 72.71 22.42 -33.53
C GLU A 341 74.20 22.17 -33.79
N ASP A 342 74.97 21.79 -32.76
CA ASP A 342 76.39 21.40 -32.89
C ASP A 342 76.59 20.18 -33.82
N ILE A 343 75.73 19.16 -33.69
CA ILE A 343 75.77 17.97 -34.57
C ILE A 343 75.35 18.32 -35.99
N SER A 344 74.45 19.27 -36.18
CA SER A 344 74.00 19.72 -37.51
C SER A 344 75.08 20.55 -38.21
N ASP A 345 75.79 21.40 -37.48
CA ASP A 345 76.97 22.13 -37.97
C ASP A 345 78.11 21.17 -38.31
N PHE A 346 78.37 20.17 -37.46
CA PHE A 346 79.35 19.13 -37.75
C PHE A 346 78.93 18.28 -38.96
N ARG A 347 77.65 17.92 -39.08
CA ARG A 347 77.11 17.16 -40.22
C ARG A 347 77.15 17.97 -41.50
N ALA A 348 76.91 19.28 -41.45
CA ALA A 348 77.05 20.19 -42.59
C ALA A 348 78.51 20.28 -43.05
N GLN A 349 79.46 20.40 -42.11
CA GLN A 349 80.90 20.37 -42.41
C GLN A 349 81.34 19.00 -42.95
N TYR A 350 80.78 17.90 -42.44
CA TYR A 350 81.06 16.52 -42.88
C TYR A 350 80.49 16.22 -44.28
N LEU A 351 79.28 16.68 -44.61
CA LEU A 351 78.66 16.61 -45.94
C LEU A 351 79.39 17.49 -46.97
N LEU A 352 79.96 18.63 -46.54
CA LEU A 352 80.77 19.48 -47.40
C LEU A 352 82.12 18.84 -47.75
N LEU A 353 82.69 18.03 -46.84
CA LEU A 353 83.95 17.31 -47.07
C LEU A 353 83.77 15.99 -47.83
N ASN A 354 82.64 15.32 -47.67
CA ASN A 354 82.38 13.99 -48.22
C ASN A 354 81.10 14.02 -49.06
N GLY A 355 81.23 14.48 -50.31
CA GLY A 355 80.13 14.53 -51.27
C GLY A 355 79.45 13.16 -51.49
N ASP A 356 78.16 13.23 -51.82
CA ASP A 356 77.20 12.14 -51.96
C ASP A 356 77.76 10.83 -52.55
N SER A 357 77.66 9.76 -51.76
CA SER A 357 77.72 8.39 -52.24
C SER A 357 76.41 7.66 -51.91
N ASN A 358 75.65 7.40 -52.97
CA ASN A 358 74.50 6.49 -53.10
C ASN A 358 74.39 5.36 -52.07
N ASN A 359 73.17 5.09 -51.59
CA ASN A 359 72.39 3.91 -51.98
C ASN A 359 71.08 3.77 -51.18
N GLN A 360 69.99 3.49 -51.91
CA GLN A 360 68.81 2.74 -51.45
C GLN A 360 69.21 1.30 -51.02
N PRO A 361 68.34 0.41 -50.51
CA PRO A 361 66.92 0.49 -50.11
C PRO A 361 66.67 -0.09 -48.68
N THR A 362 65.43 -0.09 -48.17
CA THR A 362 64.85 -1.30 -47.54
C THR A 362 63.35 -1.16 -47.28
N ASN A 363 62.62 -2.16 -47.77
CA ASN A 363 61.29 -2.55 -47.32
C ASN A 363 61.22 -2.60 -45.79
N SER A 364 60.13 -2.09 -45.23
CA SER A 364 59.67 -2.46 -43.90
C SER A 364 58.26 -3.02 -44.03
N GLU A 365 58.20 -4.34 -43.90
CA GLU A 365 57.02 -5.07 -43.47
C GLU A 365 56.54 -4.51 -42.12
N GLU A 366 55.21 -4.50 -41.96
CA GLU A 366 54.46 -4.43 -40.72
C GLU A 366 54.90 -3.36 -39.70
N LYS A 367 54.53 -2.10 -39.97
CA LYS A 367 54.29 -1.15 -38.88
C LYS A 367 53.11 -1.69 -38.06
N SER A 368 53.36 -2.02 -36.80
CA SER A 368 52.29 -2.14 -35.82
C SER A 368 51.45 -0.87 -35.89
N LEU A 369 50.18 -1.03 -36.25
CA LEU A 369 49.22 0.05 -36.26
C LEU A 369 48.94 0.40 -34.80
N VAL A 370 49.65 1.40 -34.29
CA VAL A 370 49.38 1.99 -32.97
C VAL A 370 47.88 2.32 -32.93
N GLY A 371 47.18 1.85 -31.90
CA GLY A 371 45.76 2.10 -31.65
C GLY A 371 44.76 1.02 -32.07
N TYR A 372 45.18 -0.08 -32.71
CA TYR A 372 44.34 -1.27 -32.88
C TYR A 372 45.05 -2.54 -32.38
N SER A 373 44.39 -3.32 -31.54
CA SER A 373 44.84 -4.65 -31.11
C SER A 373 43.79 -5.71 -31.42
N ALA A 374 44.23 -6.76 -32.12
CA ALA A 374 43.41 -7.94 -32.33
C ALA A 374 43.28 -8.71 -31.01
N GLY A 375 42.09 -9.24 -30.73
CA GLY A 375 41.83 -9.97 -29.51
C GLY A 375 42.64 -11.26 -29.41
N GLU A 376 43.26 -11.49 -28.26
CA GLU A 376 44.03 -12.69 -27.97
C GLU A 376 43.14 -13.89 -27.65
N GLU A 377 43.53 -15.08 -28.12
CA GLU A 377 42.83 -16.34 -27.82
C GLU A 377 43.10 -16.76 -26.36
N ILE A 378 42.05 -17.13 -25.64
CA ILE A 378 42.10 -17.53 -24.24
C ILE A 378 42.01 -19.05 -24.11
N SER A 379 42.96 -19.62 -23.39
CA SER A 379 42.92 -21.02 -22.96
C SER A 379 42.02 -21.19 -21.74
N LEU A 380 40.82 -21.72 -21.97
CA LEU A 380 39.82 -21.97 -20.91
C LEU A 380 40.04 -23.34 -20.24
N ASN A 381 40.07 -23.35 -18.90
CA ASN A 381 40.27 -24.55 -18.09
C ASN A 381 38.96 -25.35 -17.89
N LYS A 382 37.80 -24.68 -17.92
CA LYS A 382 36.50 -25.34 -17.77
C LYS A 382 36.04 -26.01 -19.08
N LYS A 383 35.31 -27.11 -18.95
CA LYS A 383 34.70 -27.80 -20.10
C LYS A 383 33.64 -26.93 -20.77
N SER A 384 33.49 -27.06 -22.08
CA SER A 384 32.43 -26.35 -22.80
C SER A 384 31.05 -26.89 -22.44
N VAL A 385 30.14 -25.98 -22.12
CA VAL A 385 28.73 -26.27 -21.83
C VAL A 385 27.90 -25.98 -23.08
N LYS A 386 26.96 -26.87 -23.40
CA LYS A 386 26.02 -26.66 -24.51
C LYS A 386 24.76 -25.98 -23.99
N VAL A 387 24.34 -24.91 -24.64
CA VAL A 387 23.17 -24.09 -24.24
C VAL A 387 22.07 -24.19 -25.28
N ALA A 388 20.82 -24.27 -24.84
CA ALA A 388 19.67 -24.63 -25.67
C ALA A 388 18.91 -23.44 -26.29
N ASN A 389 18.99 -22.24 -25.72
CA ASN A 389 18.30 -21.03 -26.22
C ASN A 389 19.00 -19.75 -25.71
N GLY A 390 18.53 -18.59 -26.17
CA GLY A 390 19.00 -17.26 -25.77
C GLY A 390 18.95 -17.02 -24.26
N THR A 391 17.81 -17.26 -23.63
CA THR A 391 17.58 -17.02 -22.20
C THR A 391 18.56 -17.80 -21.31
N LYS A 392 18.74 -19.11 -21.56
CA LYS A 392 19.73 -19.92 -20.81
C LYS A 392 21.17 -19.50 -21.05
N LEU A 393 21.45 -18.86 -22.20
CA LEU A 393 22.79 -18.35 -22.48
C LEU A 393 23.04 -17.11 -21.63
N ILE A 394 22.05 -16.21 -21.53
CA ILE A 394 22.10 -15.05 -20.64
C ILE A 394 22.27 -15.49 -19.18
N GLU A 395 21.45 -16.43 -18.69
CA GLU A 395 21.57 -16.99 -17.32
C GLU A 395 22.98 -17.54 -17.05
N LYS A 396 23.53 -18.35 -17.98
CA LYS A 396 24.87 -18.92 -17.82
C LYS A 396 25.98 -17.89 -17.91
N LEU A 397 25.75 -16.79 -18.61
CA LEU A 397 26.69 -15.68 -18.68
C LEU A 397 26.64 -14.84 -17.40
N ALA A 398 25.44 -14.63 -16.85
CA ALA A 398 25.22 -14.00 -15.55
C ALA A 398 25.92 -14.78 -14.43
N ASP A 399 25.79 -16.11 -14.40
CA ASP A 399 26.52 -16.97 -13.47
C ASP A 399 28.04 -16.69 -13.46
N GLU A 400 28.63 -16.35 -14.62
CA GLU A 400 30.05 -16.03 -14.71
C GLU A 400 30.35 -14.62 -14.19
N PHE A 401 29.47 -13.64 -14.36
CA PHE A 401 29.64 -12.32 -13.74
C PHE A 401 29.58 -12.41 -12.20
N VAL A 402 28.63 -13.17 -11.66
CA VAL A 402 28.51 -13.43 -10.22
C VAL A 402 29.72 -14.20 -9.70
N ALA A 403 30.13 -15.27 -10.39
CA ALA A 403 31.28 -16.07 -9.96
C ALA A 403 32.61 -15.29 -9.96
N ASN A 404 32.73 -14.25 -10.79
CA ASN A 404 33.88 -13.35 -10.80
C ASN A 404 33.69 -12.13 -9.87
N GLY A 405 32.54 -12.00 -9.20
CA GLY A 405 32.26 -10.94 -8.23
C GLY A 405 31.99 -9.56 -8.85
N ILE A 406 31.58 -9.50 -10.12
CA ILE A 406 31.31 -8.23 -10.81
C ILE A 406 29.95 -7.64 -10.39
N ALA A 407 28.94 -8.49 -10.26
CA ALA A 407 27.54 -8.11 -9.99
C ALA A 407 26.85 -9.19 -9.13
N ASP A 408 25.77 -8.84 -8.46
CA ASP A 408 24.85 -9.81 -7.84
C ASP A 408 24.03 -10.56 -8.91
N ASP A 409 23.21 -11.53 -8.47
CA ASP A 409 22.45 -12.40 -9.37
C ASP A 409 21.53 -11.62 -10.33
N ASP A 410 20.81 -10.61 -9.81
CA ASP A 410 19.84 -9.83 -10.57
C ASP A 410 20.55 -8.88 -11.56
N ASN A 411 21.56 -8.13 -11.10
CA ASN A 411 22.33 -7.23 -11.95
C ASN A 411 23.18 -7.96 -12.99
N ALA A 412 23.67 -9.15 -12.66
CA ALA A 412 24.40 -10.00 -13.59
C ALA A 412 23.51 -10.42 -14.77
N LEU A 413 22.23 -10.74 -14.51
CA LEU A 413 21.26 -11.05 -15.57
C LEU A 413 21.02 -9.85 -16.47
N ILE A 414 20.87 -8.65 -15.91
CA ILE A 414 20.67 -7.42 -16.68
C ILE A 414 21.90 -7.12 -17.55
N LEU A 415 23.11 -7.15 -16.98
CA LEU A 415 24.35 -6.91 -17.71
C LEU A 415 24.56 -7.94 -18.82
N ALA A 416 24.34 -9.22 -18.54
CA ALA A 416 24.41 -10.30 -19.53
C ALA A 416 23.38 -10.10 -20.65
N GLY A 417 22.15 -9.73 -20.31
CA GLY A 417 21.08 -9.44 -21.25
C GLY A 417 21.44 -8.28 -22.18
N ALA A 418 21.89 -7.15 -21.61
CA ALA A 418 22.29 -5.96 -22.37
C ALA A 418 23.41 -6.25 -23.37
N LEU A 419 24.47 -6.93 -22.91
CA LEU A 419 25.62 -7.26 -23.74
C LEU A 419 25.25 -8.27 -24.83
N TYR A 420 24.45 -9.28 -24.50
CA TYR A 420 24.00 -10.27 -25.47
C TYR A 420 23.06 -9.66 -26.52
N ALA A 421 22.16 -8.76 -26.10
CA ALA A 421 21.25 -8.05 -26.99
C ALA A 421 21.97 -7.11 -27.94
N SER A 422 22.95 -6.36 -27.44
CA SER A 422 23.86 -5.56 -28.28
C SER A 422 24.58 -6.43 -29.31
N LEU A 423 25.10 -7.60 -28.89
CA LEU A 423 25.77 -8.55 -29.79
C LEU A 423 24.86 -9.08 -30.90
N GLN A 424 23.61 -9.44 -30.61
CA GLN A 424 22.69 -9.97 -31.63
C GLN A 424 22.14 -8.88 -32.55
N SER A 425 21.74 -7.74 -32.00
CA SER A 425 21.17 -6.62 -32.75
C SER A 425 22.22 -5.79 -33.50
N LYS A 426 23.51 -5.96 -33.14
CA LYS A 426 24.64 -5.12 -33.54
C LYS A 426 24.40 -3.63 -33.23
N LYS A 427 23.59 -3.34 -32.20
CA LYS A 427 23.34 -1.98 -31.74
C LYS A 427 24.39 -1.58 -30.72
N PRO A 428 25.09 -0.45 -30.92
CA PRO A 428 26.17 -0.07 -30.02
C PRO A 428 25.67 0.21 -28.62
N LEU A 429 26.35 -0.40 -27.66
CA LEU A 429 26.15 -0.15 -26.24
C LEU A 429 27.36 0.63 -25.73
N LEU A 430 27.10 1.72 -25.02
CA LEU A 430 28.10 2.56 -24.37
C LEU A 430 28.08 2.25 -22.87
N LEU A 431 29.09 1.53 -22.39
CA LEU A 431 29.28 1.18 -20.99
C LEU A 431 30.05 2.30 -20.30
N ILE A 432 29.46 2.87 -19.24
CA ILE A 432 29.99 4.06 -18.59
C ILE A 432 30.25 3.74 -17.12
N GLY A 433 31.50 3.79 -16.70
CA GLY A 433 31.92 3.43 -15.34
C GLY A 433 32.82 2.19 -15.30
N PRO A 434 32.99 1.57 -14.13
CA PRO A 434 33.95 0.49 -13.93
C PRO A 434 33.58 -0.80 -14.68
N MET A 435 34.56 -1.68 -14.87
CA MET A 435 34.39 -3.05 -15.39
C MET A 435 33.80 -3.19 -16.81
N GLY A 436 33.66 -2.09 -17.57
CA GLY A 436 33.09 -2.15 -18.93
C GLY A 436 33.87 -3.06 -19.88
N ILE A 437 35.21 -2.92 -19.92
CA ILE A 437 36.07 -3.73 -20.79
C ILE A 437 36.05 -5.21 -20.36
N GLU A 438 36.15 -5.45 -19.05
CA GLU A 438 36.13 -6.78 -18.45
C GLU A 438 34.83 -7.50 -18.76
N ALA A 439 33.69 -6.83 -18.66
CA ALA A 439 32.38 -7.41 -18.96
C ALA A 439 32.27 -7.86 -20.43
N ILE A 440 32.75 -7.02 -21.36
CA ILE A 440 32.77 -7.34 -22.80
C ILE A 440 33.73 -8.51 -23.07
N ASN A 441 34.89 -8.53 -22.41
CA ASN A 441 35.88 -9.59 -22.57
C ASN A 441 35.40 -10.92 -21.99
N ILE A 442 34.65 -10.93 -20.89
CA ILE A 442 33.99 -12.15 -20.38
C ILE A 442 33.00 -12.67 -21.42
N LEU A 443 32.14 -11.81 -21.97
CA LEU A 443 31.20 -12.22 -23.02
C LEU A 443 31.93 -12.84 -24.23
N SER A 444 32.97 -12.16 -24.72
CA SER A 444 33.77 -12.63 -25.86
C SER A 444 34.50 -13.94 -25.55
N ALA A 445 35.07 -14.07 -24.35
CA ALA A 445 35.75 -15.29 -23.91
C ALA A 445 34.80 -16.47 -23.79
N CYS A 446 33.61 -16.26 -23.21
CA CYS A 446 32.60 -17.31 -23.05
C CYS A 446 32.07 -17.81 -24.40
N LEU A 447 31.90 -16.94 -25.41
CA LEU A 447 31.31 -17.31 -26.70
C LEU A 447 32.33 -17.72 -27.77
N TYR A 448 33.48 -17.04 -27.79
CA TYR A 448 34.47 -17.13 -28.86
C TYR A 448 35.84 -17.59 -28.38
N LYS A 449 36.05 -17.74 -27.07
CA LYS A 449 37.33 -18.14 -26.45
C LYS A 449 38.48 -17.18 -26.79
N GLN A 450 38.16 -15.91 -26.99
CA GLN A 450 39.12 -14.84 -27.25
C GLN A 450 38.59 -13.56 -26.62
N VAL A 451 39.47 -12.63 -26.25
CA VAL A 451 39.04 -11.28 -25.87
C VAL A 451 38.54 -10.51 -27.10
N ALA A 452 37.82 -9.41 -26.88
CA ALA A 452 37.35 -8.59 -27.99
C ALA A 452 38.54 -7.89 -28.68
N ASP A 453 38.37 -7.50 -29.95
CA ASP A 453 39.32 -6.59 -30.58
C ASP A 453 39.19 -5.22 -29.91
N GLU A 454 40.27 -4.45 -29.85
CA GLU A 454 40.27 -3.14 -29.19
C GLU A 454 40.74 -2.05 -30.16
N LEU A 455 39.99 -0.95 -30.18
CA LEU A 455 40.31 0.29 -30.87
C LEU A 455 40.50 1.40 -29.83
N ASP A 456 41.71 1.94 -29.76
CA ASP A 456 42.05 3.09 -28.93
C ASP A 456 41.88 4.38 -29.75
N CYS A 457 40.82 5.14 -29.47
CA CYS A 457 40.53 6.41 -30.14
C CYS A 457 41.26 7.61 -29.48
N SER A 458 42.14 7.37 -28.50
CA SER A 458 43.01 8.42 -27.93
C SER A 458 44.11 8.86 -28.90
N ILE A 459 44.33 8.08 -29.95
CA ILE A 459 45.24 8.43 -31.05
C ILE A 459 44.48 9.06 -32.21
N ASP A 460 45.20 9.79 -33.06
CA ASP A 460 44.63 10.43 -34.24
C ASP A 460 44.00 9.41 -35.20
N TYR A 461 42.91 9.84 -35.85
CA TYR A 461 42.20 9.02 -36.82
C TYR A 461 43.10 8.57 -37.97
N ASN A 462 43.05 7.28 -38.29
CA ASN A 462 43.72 6.71 -39.46
C ASN A 462 42.80 5.71 -40.17
N SER A 463 42.52 5.96 -41.45
CA SER A 463 41.63 5.13 -42.27
C SER A 463 42.09 3.67 -42.38
N THR A 464 43.40 3.42 -42.26
CA THR A 464 43.96 2.06 -42.31
C THR A 464 43.62 1.21 -41.07
N LEU A 465 43.25 1.83 -39.94
CA LEU A 465 42.78 1.14 -38.74
C LEU A 465 41.42 0.47 -38.99
N LEU A 466 40.48 1.19 -39.61
CA LEU A 466 39.15 0.67 -39.94
C LEU A 466 39.21 -0.50 -40.92
N GLU A 467 40.13 -0.47 -41.89
CA GLU A 467 40.37 -1.61 -42.79
C GLU A 467 40.89 -2.83 -42.03
N SER A 468 41.77 -2.62 -41.05
CA SER A 468 42.33 -3.69 -40.22
C SER A 468 41.26 -4.33 -39.34
N ILE A 469 40.38 -3.52 -38.75
CA ILE A 469 39.19 -4.00 -38.01
C ILE A 469 38.32 -4.86 -38.92
N LYS A 470 37.97 -4.37 -40.13
CA LYS A 470 37.13 -5.11 -41.10
C LYS A 470 37.74 -6.44 -41.54
N LYS A 471 39.08 -6.55 -41.57
CA LYS A 471 39.80 -7.79 -41.94
C LYS A 471 39.81 -8.83 -40.80
N SER A 472 39.71 -8.39 -39.55
CA SER A 472 39.73 -9.32 -38.40
C SER A 472 38.46 -10.16 -38.34
N LYS A 473 38.64 -11.45 -38.03
CA LYS A 473 37.55 -12.44 -37.89
C LYS A 473 36.78 -12.31 -36.58
N ASN A 474 37.27 -11.52 -35.62
CA ASN A 474 36.61 -11.31 -34.36
C ASN A 474 35.29 -10.56 -34.57
N LYS A 475 34.24 -10.98 -33.88
CA LYS A 475 32.88 -10.43 -34.03
C LYS A 475 32.60 -9.24 -33.12
N MET A 476 33.46 -9.01 -32.13
CA MET A 476 33.28 -7.99 -31.10
C MET A 476 34.43 -6.99 -31.15
N LEU A 477 34.10 -5.71 -30.97
CA LEU A 477 35.03 -4.60 -30.95
C LEU A 477 34.75 -3.73 -29.71
N VAL A 478 35.77 -3.50 -28.90
CA VAL A 478 35.79 -2.53 -27.80
C VAL A 478 36.38 -1.23 -28.34
N VAL A 479 35.71 -0.11 -28.10
CA VAL A 479 36.15 1.22 -28.51
C VAL A 479 36.34 2.07 -27.25
N LYS A 480 37.57 2.51 -26.99
CA LYS A 480 37.93 3.34 -25.83
C LYS A 480 38.46 4.71 -26.28
N GLY A 481 38.40 5.71 -25.40
CA GLY A 481 38.91 7.06 -25.69
C GLY A 481 38.19 7.76 -26.85
N PHE A 482 36.93 7.41 -27.08
CA PHE A 482 36.16 7.87 -28.24
C PHE A 482 35.76 9.34 -28.17
N PHE A 483 35.49 9.83 -26.95
CA PHE A 483 35.11 11.20 -26.68
C PHE A 483 36.36 12.06 -26.51
N GLY A 484 36.38 13.26 -27.10
CA GLY A 484 37.56 14.16 -27.08
C GLY A 484 38.52 14.04 -28.28
N SER A 485 38.19 13.23 -29.29
CA SER A 485 38.98 13.08 -30.52
C SER A 485 38.15 13.23 -31.80
N ASP A 486 38.81 13.32 -32.95
CA ASP A 486 38.18 13.40 -34.28
C ASP A 486 37.29 12.17 -34.61
N TRP A 487 37.43 11.09 -33.83
CA TRP A 487 36.67 9.85 -33.97
C TRP A 487 35.16 10.03 -33.77
N THR A 488 34.73 11.01 -32.96
CA THR A 488 33.30 11.33 -32.74
C THR A 488 32.55 11.56 -34.06
N SER A 489 33.16 12.29 -34.99
CA SER A 489 32.61 12.56 -36.33
C SER A 489 32.57 11.31 -37.24
N LYS A 490 33.29 10.26 -36.85
CA LYS A 490 33.50 9.01 -37.61
C LYS A 490 32.73 7.82 -37.06
N ILE A 491 31.82 8.04 -36.12
CA ILE A 491 31.00 6.98 -35.52
C ILE A 491 30.37 6.06 -36.57
N GLY A 492 29.77 6.62 -37.62
CA GLY A 492 29.15 5.85 -38.69
C GLY A 492 30.11 4.89 -39.38
N GLU A 493 31.38 5.29 -39.57
CA GLU A 493 32.39 4.42 -40.20
C GLU A 493 32.73 3.23 -39.30
N ILE A 494 32.81 3.43 -37.97
CA ILE A 494 32.99 2.35 -36.98
C ILE A 494 31.80 1.38 -37.00
N LEU A 495 30.57 1.91 -37.04
CA LEU A 495 29.35 1.09 -37.02
C LEU A 495 29.13 0.26 -38.29
N THR A 496 29.83 0.58 -39.39
CA THR A 496 29.80 -0.19 -40.64
C THR A 496 30.82 -1.34 -40.71
N THR A 497 31.54 -1.61 -39.62
CA THR A 497 32.58 -2.67 -39.58
C THR A 497 32.02 -4.09 -39.47
N ASP A 498 30.69 -4.27 -39.49
CA ASP A 498 29.96 -5.53 -39.30
C ASP A 498 30.15 -6.24 -37.94
N LYS A 499 30.96 -5.66 -37.05
CA LYS A 499 31.18 -6.12 -35.68
C LYS A 499 30.14 -5.55 -34.72
N ALA A 500 29.89 -6.26 -33.63
CA ALA A 500 29.20 -5.67 -32.48
C ALA A 500 30.18 -4.75 -31.76
N ALA A 501 29.94 -3.45 -31.86
CA ALA A 501 30.77 -2.41 -31.28
C ALA A 501 30.26 -2.04 -29.88
N PHE A 502 31.16 -2.09 -28.90
CA PHE A 502 30.92 -1.69 -27.53
C PHE A 502 31.84 -0.52 -27.21
N PHE A 503 31.24 0.60 -26.80
CA PHE A 503 31.98 1.78 -26.42
C PHE A 503 32.15 1.77 -24.92
N VAL A 504 33.32 2.19 -24.43
CA VAL A 504 33.62 2.23 -23.00
C VAL A 504 34.10 3.62 -22.61
N HIS A 505 33.58 4.12 -21.48
CA HIS A 505 34.02 5.38 -20.90
C HIS A 505 34.12 5.26 -19.37
N PRO A 506 35.21 5.72 -18.74
CA PRO A 506 35.41 5.51 -17.30
C PRO A 506 34.54 6.42 -16.41
N TYR A 507 34.18 7.62 -16.87
CA TYR A 507 33.50 8.63 -16.05
C TYR A 507 32.20 9.11 -16.68
N LYS A 508 31.10 9.11 -15.92
CA LYS A 508 29.77 9.52 -16.43
C LYS A 508 29.62 11.03 -16.49
N GLU A 509 30.30 11.76 -15.61
CA GLU A 509 30.26 13.21 -15.46
C GLU A 509 30.79 13.93 -16.71
N GLU A 510 31.78 13.35 -17.39
CA GLU A 510 32.35 13.91 -18.62
C GLU A 510 31.37 13.82 -19.80
N LEU A 511 30.51 12.81 -19.81
CA LEU A 511 29.57 12.56 -20.91
C LEU A 511 28.31 13.44 -20.83
N ILE A 512 28.06 14.10 -19.69
CA ILE A 512 26.97 15.09 -19.55
C ILE A 512 27.22 16.30 -20.46
N MET A 513 28.50 16.64 -20.66
CA MET A 513 28.92 17.79 -21.48
C MET A 513 28.90 17.49 -23.00
N GLU A 514 28.69 16.23 -23.38
CA GLU A 514 28.70 15.81 -24.78
C GLU A 514 27.38 16.15 -25.50
N ALA A 515 27.45 16.27 -26.82
CA ALA A 515 26.27 16.58 -27.62
C ALA A 515 25.24 15.44 -27.55
N ARG A 516 24.02 15.73 -27.07
CA ARG A 516 22.93 14.75 -26.89
C ARG A 516 22.63 13.88 -28.12
N SER A 517 22.89 14.40 -29.32
CA SER A 517 22.73 13.68 -30.58
C SER A 517 23.62 12.44 -30.70
N ILE A 518 24.71 12.33 -29.93
CA ILE A 518 25.57 11.14 -29.93
C ILE A 518 24.81 9.89 -29.45
N TYR A 519 23.84 10.08 -28.54
CA TYR A 519 22.99 9.01 -28.01
C TYR A 519 21.95 8.50 -29.01
N TYR A 520 21.87 9.09 -30.21
CA TYR A 520 21.11 8.50 -31.33
C TYR A 520 21.83 7.29 -31.93
N TYR A 521 23.13 7.17 -31.69
CA TYR A 521 23.99 6.11 -32.21
C TYR A 521 24.45 5.16 -31.11
N LEU A 522 24.67 5.67 -29.90
CA LEU A 522 25.17 4.93 -28.74
C LEU A 522 24.08 4.85 -27.67
N THR A 523 23.70 3.64 -27.27
CA THR A 523 22.79 3.49 -26.13
C THR A 523 23.61 3.40 -24.85
N PRO A 524 23.49 4.34 -23.90
CA PRO A 524 24.29 4.31 -22.68
C PRO A 524 23.73 3.33 -21.64
N LEU A 525 24.64 2.68 -20.91
CA LEU A 525 24.38 1.92 -19.71
C LEU A 525 25.40 2.35 -18.65
N LEU A 526 24.94 2.96 -17.57
CA LEU A 526 25.75 3.27 -16.41
C LEU A 526 26.11 1.96 -15.69
N MET A 527 27.39 1.64 -15.65
CA MET A 527 27.90 0.45 -14.97
C MET A 527 27.68 0.52 -13.46
N ASP A 528 27.60 1.71 -12.87
CA ASP A 528 27.28 1.90 -11.45
C ASP A 528 25.91 1.31 -11.05
N LEU A 529 25.01 1.11 -12.01
CA LEU A 529 23.68 0.53 -11.77
C LEU A 529 23.69 -1.00 -11.76
N VAL A 530 24.76 -1.63 -12.23
CA VAL A 530 24.83 -3.08 -12.46
C VAL A 530 26.12 -3.74 -11.96
N VAL A 531 27.15 -2.96 -11.60
CA VAL A 531 28.44 -3.45 -11.09
C VAL A 531 28.52 -3.16 -9.60
N GLU A 532 28.82 -4.19 -8.82
CA GLU A 532 28.98 -4.08 -7.37
C GLU A 532 30.45 -3.88 -6.97
N ASN A 533 31.38 -4.59 -7.60
CA ASN A 533 32.78 -4.58 -7.19
C ASN A 533 33.74 -4.45 -8.38
N ILE A 534 34.84 -3.73 -8.14
CA ILE A 534 35.98 -3.65 -9.05
C ILE A 534 36.92 -4.82 -8.75
N VAL A 535 37.06 -5.73 -9.71
CA VAL A 535 37.77 -6.99 -9.53
C VAL A 535 38.76 -7.26 -10.68
N SER A 536 39.71 -8.16 -10.44
CA SER A 536 40.58 -8.69 -11.49
C SER A 536 40.02 -10.03 -11.97
N VAL A 537 39.65 -10.12 -13.24
CA VAL A 537 39.00 -11.31 -13.82
C VAL A 537 40.04 -12.33 -14.26
N ASN A 538 39.90 -13.58 -13.81
CA ASN A 538 40.71 -14.68 -14.30
C ASN A 538 40.02 -15.38 -15.48
N TYR A 539 40.29 -14.91 -16.70
CA TYR A 539 39.66 -15.43 -17.92
C TYR A 539 39.84 -16.94 -18.14
N ALA A 540 40.91 -17.54 -17.62
CA ALA A 540 41.14 -18.98 -17.77
C ALA A 540 40.10 -19.84 -17.01
N GLN A 541 39.42 -19.27 -16.02
CA GLN A 541 38.39 -19.96 -15.24
C GLN A 541 36.98 -19.81 -15.84
N LEU A 542 36.81 -19.11 -16.96
CA LEU A 542 35.49 -18.94 -17.58
C LEU A 542 34.99 -20.21 -18.25
N THR A 543 33.67 -20.33 -18.34
CA THR A 543 33.01 -21.42 -19.06
C THR A 543 32.82 -21.06 -20.53
N ASN A 544 33.19 -21.97 -21.43
CA ASN A 544 32.85 -21.85 -22.85
C ASN A 544 31.39 -22.26 -23.10
N LEU A 545 30.57 -21.32 -23.55
CA LEU A 545 29.16 -21.51 -23.85
C LEU A 545 28.95 -21.76 -25.36
N LYS A 546 28.70 -23.03 -25.72
CA LYS A 546 28.42 -23.43 -27.10
C LYS A 546 26.92 -23.50 -27.34
N ARG A 547 26.45 -22.86 -28.41
CA ARG A 547 25.07 -23.03 -28.89
C ARG A 547 24.83 -24.49 -29.29
N SER A 548 23.74 -25.08 -28.82
CA SER A 548 23.34 -26.45 -29.18
C SER A 548 22.80 -26.50 -30.62
N SER A 549 22.60 -27.71 -31.15
CA SER A 549 21.96 -27.90 -32.46
C SER A 549 20.49 -27.49 -32.50
N THR A 550 19.84 -27.33 -31.34
CA THR A 550 18.43 -26.93 -31.21
C THR A 550 18.28 -25.46 -30.79
N TYR A 551 19.36 -24.67 -30.88
CA TYR A 551 19.40 -23.31 -30.38
C TYR A 551 18.39 -22.42 -31.10
N LYS A 552 17.56 -21.71 -30.33
CA LYS A 552 16.64 -20.68 -30.83
C LYS A 552 16.71 -19.46 -29.93
N ASP A 553 16.85 -18.29 -30.53
CA ASP A 553 16.63 -17.02 -29.84
C ASP A 553 15.11 -16.80 -29.70
N ILE A 554 14.69 -16.29 -28.54
CA ILE A 554 13.30 -15.97 -28.25
C ILE A 554 13.17 -14.45 -28.33
N LYS A 555 12.26 -13.98 -29.17
CA LYS A 555 11.98 -12.56 -29.35
C LYS A 555 10.75 -12.15 -28.52
N VAL A 556 10.86 -11.04 -27.81
CA VAL A 556 9.75 -10.38 -27.09
C VAL A 556 8.74 -9.80 -28.10
N ALA A 557 7.46 -9.80 -27.74
CA ALA A 557 6.41 -9.16 -28.52
C ALA A 557 6.60 -7.63 -28.55
N SER A 558 6.63 -7.03 -29.74
CA SER A 558 6.88 -5.60 -29.94
C SER A 558 5.91 -4.66 -29.21
N SER A 559 4.69 -5.12 -28.90
CA SER A 559 3.68 -4.35 -28.17
C SER A 559 4.06 -4.07 -26.71
N PHE A 560 4.74 -5.00 -26.02
CA PHE A 560 5.15 -4.82 -24.62
C PHE A 560 6.12 -3.64 -24.45
N ILE A 561 6.94 -3.38 -25.46
CA ILE A 561 7.99 -2.37 -25.39
C ILE A 561 7.47 -0.98 -25.79
N GLU A 562 6.45 -0.88 -26.66
CA GLU A 562 5.89 0.41 -27.04
C GLU A 562 5.19 1.13 -25.88
N ASP A 563 4.55 0.35 -25.00
CA ASP A 563 3.75 0.80 -23.85
C ASP A 563 4.59 1.16 -22.61
N ASN A 564 5.81 0.65 -22.49
CA ASN A 564 6.67 0.77 -21.30
C ASN A 564 7.79 1.83 -21.41
N LEU A 565 7.83 2.62 -22.50
CA LEU A 565 8.83 3.69 -22.67
C LEU A 565 8.25 5.04 -22.21
N GLU A 566 8.64 5.48 -21.01
CA GLU A 566 8.07 6.67 -20.34
C GLU A 566 8.78 7.98 -20.72
N LEU A 567 10.04 7.91 -21.18
CA LEU A 567 10.80 9.09 -21.57
C LEU A 567 10.36 9.63 -22.96
N SER A 568 10.27 10.96 -23.07
CA SER A 568 10.02 11.70 -24.32
C SER A 568 11.23 11.70 -25.28
N LEU A 569 11.82 10.52 -25.51
CA LEU A 569 13.02 10.34 -26.32
C LEU A 569 12.77 10.56 -27.81
N HIS A 570 13.82 10.95 -28.52
CA HIS A 570 13.80 10.99 -29.98
C HIS A 570 13.48 9.60 -30.56
N PRO A 571 12.69 9.48 -31.65
CA PRO A 571 12.24 8.19 -32.18
C PRO A 571 13.35 7.18 -32.51
N ILE A 572 14.53 7.68 -32.91
CA ILE A 572 15.71 6.83 -33.17
C ILE A 572 16.21 6.16 -31.89
N MET A 573 16.20 6.88 -30.77
CA MET A 573 16.63 6.36 -29.47
C MET A 573 15.64 5.31 -28.96
N LYS A 574 14.33 5.61 -29.03
CA LYS A 574 13.27 4.64 -28.69
C LYS A 574 13.42 3.34 -29.49
N LYS A 575 13.71 3.45 -30.79
CA LYS A 575 13.96 2.27 -31.65
C LYS A 575 15.24 1.51 -31.27
N ASN A 576 16.31 2.19 -30.88
CA ASN A 576 17.54 1.52 -30.46
C ASN A 576 17.35 0.79 -29.11
N LEU A 577 16.65 1.40 -28.16
CA LEU A 577 16.27 0.76 -26.90
C LEU A 577 15.41 -0.48 -27.15
N GLN A 578 14.38 -0.35 -27.99
CA GLN A 578 13.52 -1.48 -28.38
C GLN A 578 14.31 -2.69 -28.90
N LEU A 579 15.33 -2.44 -29.72
CA LEU A 579 16.15 -3.52 -30.29
C LEU A 579 17.07 -4.20 -29.26
N LEU A 580 17.41 -3.51 -28.17
CA LEU A 580 18.18 -4.08 -27.06
C LEU A 580 17.28 -4.87 -26.09
N THR A 581 15.98 -4.57 -26.04
CA THR A 581 15.00 -5.28 -25.20
C THR A 581 14.18 -6.31 -25.97
N GLU A 582 14.47 -6.54 -27.26
CA GLU A 582 13.80 -7.54 -28.10
C GLU A 582 14.12 -8.99 -27.71
N ILE A 583 15.17 -9.24 -26.93
CA ILE A 583 15.57 -10.60 -26.51
C ILE A 583 14.85 -10.97 -25.21
N GLU A 584 14.12 -12.07 -25.19
CA GLU A 584 13.32 -12.45 -24.01
C GLU A 584 14.16 -13.07 -22.88
N PHE A 585 14.22 -12.37 -21.74
CA PHE A 585 14.74 -12.88 -20.46
C PHE A 585 13.99 -12.22 -19.28
N SER A 586 14.20 -12.75 -18.05
CA SER A 586 13.38 -12.41 -16.87
C SER A 586 13.41 -10.91 -16.51
N GLU A 587 14.57 -10.28 -16.59
CA GLU A 587 14.77 -8.89 -16.15
C GLU A 587 14.70 -7.85 -17.29
N ASN A 588 13.91 -8.12 -18.34
CA ASN A 588 13.78 -7.20 -19.48
C ASN A 588 13.21 -5.84 -19.11
N GLU A 589 12.27 -5.81 -18.17
CA GLU A 589 11.66 -4.56 -17.68
C GLU A 589 12.69 -3.75 -16.89
N GLU A 590 13.44 -4.39 -15.99
CA GLU A 590 14.49 -3.72 -15.23
C GLU A 590 15.66 -3.28 -16.11
N LEU A 591 16.03 -4.05 -17.14
CA LEU A 591 16.99 -3.63 -18.16
C LEU A 591 16.53 -2.35 -18.85
N LEU A 592 15.26 -2.29 -19.28
CA LEU A 592 14.71 -1.10 -19.93
C LEU A 592 14.81 0.10 -18.99
N GLN A 593 14.39 -0.06 -17.72
CA GLN A 593 14.47 0.98 -16.70
C GLN A 593 15.91 1.49 -16.50
N LYS A 594 16.92 0.60 -16.42
CA LYS A 594 18.32 1.02 -16.24
C LYS A 594 18.90 1.74 -17.46
N LEU A 595 18.52 1.34 -18.67
CA LEU A 595 18.90 2.04 -19.90
C LEU A 595 18.24 3.43 -19.98
N GLU A 596 16.96 3.52 -19.62
CA GLU A 596 16.22 4.77 -19.54
C GLU A 596 16.81 5.71 -18.49
N LEU A 597 17.15 5.19 -17.31
CA LEU A 597 17.80 5.94 -16.24
C LEU A 597 19.18 6.47 -16.66
N SER A 598 19.97 5.64 -17.34
CA SER A 598 21.27 6.03 -17.90
C SER A 598 21.14 7.17 -18.91
N LEU A 599 20.12 7.11 -19.77
CA LEU A 599 19.80 8.15 -20.73
C LEU A 599 19.29 9.43 -20.07
N ALA A 600 18.40 9.31 -19.09
CA ALA A 600 17.86 10.45 -18.35
C ALA A 600 18.97 11.21 -17.61
N TYR A 601 19.90 10.49 -16.99
CA TYR A 601 21.08 11.06 -16.33
C TYR A 601 21.93 11.87 -17.30
N LEU A 602 22.35 11.27 -18.43
CA LEU A 602 23.23 11.93 -19.40
C LEU A 602 22.57 13.05 -20.21
N THR A 603 21.24 13.06 -20.28
CA THR A 603 20.49 14.12 -20.96
C THR A 603 19.97 15.20 -20.00
N GLU A 604 20.32 15.12 -18.71
CA GLU A 604 19.86 16.02 -17.64
C GLU A 604 18.33 16.17 -17.63
N ASN A 605 17.61 15.07 -17.80
CA ASN A 605 16.15 15.07 -17.75
C ASN A 605 15.68 15.04 -16.28
N ASN A 606 15.78 16.19 -15.61
CA ASN A 606 15.50 16.32 -14.18
C ASN A 606 14.06 15.93 -13.82
N GLU A 607 13.07 16.13 -14.70
CA GLU A 607 11.68 15.72 -14.45
C GLU A 607 11.54 14.20 -14.27
N PHE A 608 12.28 13.42 -15.06
CA PHE A 608 12.27 11.96 -14.95
C PHE A 608 13.10 11.48 -13.75
N LEU A 609 14.25 12.12 -13.51
CA LEU A 609 15.11 11.79 -12.36
C LEU A 609 14.40 12.07 -11.03
N ASP A 610 13.71 13.20 -10.90
CA ASP A 610 12.93 13.56 -9.71
C ASP A 610 11.75 12.60 -9.45
N ALA A 611 11.12 12.10 -10.53
CA ALA A 611 10.04 11.11 -10.42
C ALA A 611 10.53 9.74 -9.95
N VAL A 612 11.73 9.34 -10.37
CA VAL A 612 12.36 8.04 -10.04
C VAL A 612 13.08 8.08 -8.69
N ASP A 613 13.56 9.25 -8.23
CA ASP A 613 14.17 9.42 -6.90
C ASP A 613 13.19 9.10 -5.75
N GLY A 614 11.90 9.38 -5.96
CA GLY A 614 10.83 8.98 -5.03
C GLY A 614 10.64 7.46 -4.86
N MET A 615 11.32 6.64 -5.68
CA MET A 615 11.21 5.17 -5.69
C MET A 615 12.47 4.44 -5.22
N ASP A 616 13.48 5.13 -4.66
CA ASP A 616 14.72 4.52 -4.13
C ASP A 616 15.61 3.82 -5.18
N LEU A 617 15.33 4.00 -6.48
CA LEU A 617 16.01 3.38 -7.63
C LEU A 617 17.34 4.05 -8.01
N LEU A 618 17.66 5.20 -7.41
CA LEU A 618 18.88 5.98 -7.71
C LEU A 618 20.10 5.61 -6.84
N LYS A 619 20.01 4.55 -6.01
CA LYS A 619 21.14 4.05 -5.20
C LYS A 619 22.30 3.64 -6.11
N GLY A 620 23.31 4.50 -6.25
CA GLY A 620 24.52 4.29 -7.06
C GLY A 620 24.78 5.38 -8.11
N ILE A 621 23.77 6.17 -8.50
CA ILE A 621 23.96 7.29 -9.44
C ILE A 621 24.50 8.52 -8.71
N TRP A 622 23.94 8.83 -7.53
CA TRP A 622 24.40 9.91 -6.66
C TRP A 622 25.41 9.37 -5.64
N TYR A 623 26.69 9.48 -5.97
CA TYR A 623 27.71 9.54 -4.93
C TYR A 623 27.81 11.00 -4.48
N GLU A 624 27.29 11.32 -3.30
CA GLU A 624 27.69 12.53 -2.55
C GLU A 624 29.07 12.33 -1.91
#